data_AF-A0A440U5N1-F1
#
_entry.id   AF-A0A440U5N1-F1
#
_cell.length_a   1.000
_cell.length_b   1.000
_cell.length_c   1.000
_cell.angle_alpha   90.00
_cell.angle_beta   90.00
_cell.angle_gamma   90.00
#
_symmetry.space_group_name_H-M   'P 1'
#
loop_
_entity.id
_entity.type
_entity.pdbx_description
1 polymer ?
#
loop_
_entity_poly.entity_id
_entity_poly.type
_entity_poly.pdbx_seq_one_letter_code
_entity_poly.pdbx_strand_id
1 'polypeptide(L)'
;MGIIGGIDSSRPPAITGLRTNSSLAPSDLAARGTERDHFTKLAMVHEIAYNSLQPASARPHEPARPGGRYDVEPLRLRPDESARDLALIKAVSSLGLSGTVFHLMKDIPDQYDGEYVVLIDAKIVVQFEMKRVDGASPEDVQIWFLAEYRREIGQRRYRILLDRAADAARAIISN
;
A
#
# COMPACT_ATOMS: atom_id res chain seq x y z
N MET A 1 33.42 46.79 18.00
CA MET A 1 34.02 46.80 16.66
C MET A 1 33.42 45.63 15.90
N GLY A 2 32.55 45.93 14.94
CA GLY A 2 31.83 44.93 14.14
C GLY A 2 32.62 44.51 12.90
N ILE A 3 32.25 43.36 12.34
CA ILE A 3 32.61 42.98 10.97
C ILE A 3 31.33 42.61 10.23
N ILE A 4 31.08 43.41 9.21
CA ILE A 4 30.05 43.30 8.19
C ILE A 4 30.66 42.56 7.00
N GLY A 5 29.85 41.74 6.34
CA GLY A 5 29.79 41.72 4.88
C GLY A 5 30.51 40.58 4.17
N GLY A 6 29.80 39.97 3.22
CA GLY A 6 30.38 39.05 2.25
C GLY A 6 29.34 38.20 1.55
N ILE A 7 28.37 38.82 0.88
CA ILE A 7 27.51 38.19 -0.13
C ILE A 7 28.21 38.31 -1.49
N ASP A 8 28.48 37.18 -2.12
CA ASP A 8 28.88 37.02 -3.52
C ASP A 8 28.41 35.61 -3.90
N SER A 9 27.91 35.27 -5.08
CA SER A 9 27.61 36.00 -6.30
C SER A 9 26.85 35.00 -7.20
N SER A 10 26.16 35.51 -8.22
CA SER A 10 25.90 34.88 -9.54
C SER A 10 24.42 34.73 -9.93
N ARG A 11 24.02 35.66 -10.81
CA ARG A 11 22.86 35.61 -11.72
C ARG A 11 23.19 34.74 -12.96
N PRO A 12 22.19 34.39 -13.80
CA PRO A 12 22.16 33.21 -14.67
C PRO A 12 22.58 33.47 -16.12
N PRO A 13 22.62 32.42 -16.95
CA PRO A 13 21.95 32.45 -18.27
C PRO A 13 21.25 31.10 -18.56
N ALA A 14 20.45 30.86 -19.59
CA ALA A 14 19.73 31.62 -20.59
C ALA A 14 18.75 30.60 -21.24
N ILE A 15 17.63 31.09 -21.73
CA ILE A 15 16.66 30.33 -22.52
C ILE A 15 17.22 30.13 -23.92
N THR A 16 17.20 28.89 -24.43
CA THR A 16 17.45 28.60 -25.86
C THR A 16 16.36 27.66 -26.37
N GLY A 17 15.50 28.20 -27.23
CA GLY A 17 14.66 27.41 -28.13
C GLY A 17 15.33 27.26 -29.49
N LEU A 18 15.19 26.08 -30.11
CA LEU A 18 15.37 25.80 -31.55
C LEU A 18 14.91 24.34 -31.74
N ARG A 19 13.69 24.09 -32.24
CA ARG A 19 13.32 23.97 -33.66
C ARG A 19 14.17 22.93 -34.40
N THR A 20 13.64 21.73 -34.55
CA THR A 20 13.98 20.82 -35.66
C THR A 20 12.69 20.52 -36.42
N ASN A 21 12.53 21.23 -37.53
CA ASN A 21 11.65 20.82 -38.61
C ASN A 21 12.43 19.80 -39.44
N SER A 22 11.91 18.59 -39.60
CA SER A 22 12.26 17.73 -40.73
C SER A 22 10.99 17.33 -41.45
N SER A 23 10.86 17.95 -42.62
CA SER A 23 9.89 17.69 -43.68
C SER A 23 10.15 16.32 -44.31
N LEU A 24 9.09 15.57 -44.59
CA LEU A 24 8.93 14.79 -45.81
C LEU A 24 7.41 14.58 -46.03
N ALA A 25 6.90 15.25 -47.06
CA ALA A 25 5.54 15.11 -47.58
C ALA A 25 5.46 13.92 -48.58
N PRO A 26 4.38 13.78 -49.35
CA PRO A 26 3.20 13.00 -49.00
C PRO A 26 3.05 11.77 -49.93
N SER A 27 2.20 10.83 -49.57
CA SER A 27 1.58 9.94 -50.56
C SER A 27 0.13 9.70 -50.16
N ASP A 28 -0.74 10.24 -50.99
CA ASP A 28 -2.15 9.92 -51.09
C ASP A 28 -2.38 8.40 -51.16
N LEU A 29 -3.34 7.91 -50.38
CA LEU A 29 -4.36 7.04 -50.98
C LEU A 29 -5.68 7.20 -50.22
N ALA A 30 -6.65 7.71 -50.97
CA ALA A 30 -8.01 7.91 -50.53
C ALA A 30 -8.76 6.60 -50.28
N ALA A 31 -9.82 6.77 -49.48
CA ALA A 31 -11.11 6.13 -49.59
C ALA A 31 -11.39 4.88 -48.73
N ARG A 32 -12.27 5.15 -47.76
CA ARG A 32 -13.53 4.43 -47.48
C ARG A 32 -13.41 3.04 -46.83
N GLY A 33 -13.81 3.02 -45.57
CA GLY A 33 -14.24 1.82 -44.86
C GLY A 33 -14.84 2.23 -43.53
N THR A 34 -16.10 2.65 -43.56
CA THR A 34 -16.97 2.67 -42.38
C THR A 34 -17.00 1.27 -41.78
N GLU A 35 -16.65 1.11 -40.51
CA GLU A 35 -17.39 0.22 -39.61
C GLU A 35 -16.91 0.41 -38.18
N ARG A 36 -17.81 1.02 -37.43
CA ARG A 36 -17.72 1.33 -36.02
C ARG A 36 -18.63 0.32 -35.34
N ASP A 37 -18.15 -0.91 -35.19
CA ASP A 37 -18.87 -1.95 -34.45
C ASP A 37 -18.05 -2.40 -33.24
N HIS A 38 -18.33 -1.70 -32.14
CA HIS A 38 -18.77 -2.33 -30.89
C HIS A 38 -18.21 -3.72 -30.59
N PHE A 39 -17.01 -3.73 -29.99
CA PHE A 39 -16.57 -4.79 -29.10
C PHE A 39 -17.50 -4.82 -27.87
N THR A 40 -18.61 -5.55 -27.96
CA THR A 40 -19.48 -5.84 -26.81
C THR A 40 -20.02 -7.26 -26.94
N LYS A 41 -19.25 -8.23 -26.45
CA LYS A 41 -19.76 -9.59 -26.21
C LYS A 41 -18.85 -10.38 -25.25
N LEU A 42 -18.71 -9.87 -24.03
CA LEU A 42 -18.23 -10.66 -22.88
C LEU A 42 -19.00 -10.22 -21.63
N ALA A 43 -20.30 -10.49 -21.60
CA ALA A 43 -21.09 -10.45 -20.38
C ALA A 43 -22.43 -11.14 -20.66
N MET A 44 -22.44 -12.47 -20.60
CA MET A 44 -23.59 -13.25 -20.14
C MET A 44 -23.19 -14.73 -20.16
N VAL A 45 -23.63 -15.45 -19.12
CA VAL A 45 -23.48 -16.89 -18.90
C VAL A 45 -22.18 -17.32 -18.20
N HIS A 46 -22.01 -16.90 -16.94
CA HIS A 46 -21.42 -17.78 -15.93
C HIS A 46 -21.83 -17.42 -14.50
N GLU A 47 -23.10 -17.62 -14.21
CA GLU A 47 -23.71 -17.71 -12.87
C GLU A 47 -25.01 -18.49 -13.17
N ILE A 48 -25.39 -19.63 -12.59
CA ILE A 48 -25.34 -20.11 -11.22
C ILE A 48 -25.45 -21.65 -11.33
N ALA A 49 -24.44 -22.40 -10.91
CA ALA A 49 -24.56 -23.84 -10.70
C ALA A 49 -23.66 -24.29 -9.54
N TYR A 50 -23.79 -23.63 -8.40
CA TYR A 50 -23.38 -24.17 -7.11
C TYR A 50 -24.58 -24.10 -6.20
N ASN A 51 -25.40 -25.14 -6.22
CA ASN A 51 -26.19 -25.63 -5.08
C ASN A 51 -27.09 -26.77 -5.53
N SER A 52 -26.67 -27.99 -5.25
CA SER A 52 -27.57 -29.05 -4.78
C SER A 52 -26.73 -30.23 -4.26
N LEU A 53 -27.10 -30.68 -3.06
CA LEU A 53 -26.64 -31.87 -2.31
C LEU A 53 -25.60 -31.64 -1.20
N GLN A 54 -26.01 -30.97 -0.13
CA GLN A 54 -25.62 -31.36 1.24
C GLN A 54 -26.87 -31.79 2.01
N PRO A 55 -26.85 -32.92 2.76
CA PRO A 55 -27.94 -33.28 3.64
C PRO A 55 -27.92 -32.41 4.91
N ALA A 56 -29.13 -32.12 5.39
CA ALA A 56 -29.43 -31.25 6.51
C ALA A 56 -28.76 -31.69 7.83
N SER A 57 -28.06 -30.76 8.48
CA SER A 57 -28.04 -30.69 9.94
C SER A 57 -27.82 -29.26 10.38
N ALA A 58 -28.83 -28.73 11.05
CA ALA A 58 -29.02 -27.33 11.38
C ALA A 58 -28.03 -26.84 12.46
N ARG A 59 -27.34 -25.74 12.15
CA ARG A 59 -26.98 -24.70 13.12
C ARG A 59 -27.27 -23.36 12.45
N PRO A 60 -28.01 -22.42 13.08
CA PRO A 60 -28.19 -21.10 12.50
C PRO A 60 -26.82 -20.41 12.49
N HIS A 61 -26.21 -20.32 11.31
CA HIS A 61 -25.10 -19.41 11.09
C HIS A 61 -25.63 -17.99 11.31
N GLU A 62 -25.22 -17.36 12.40
CA GLU A 62 -25.27 -15.91 12.52
C GLU A 62 -24.67 -15.31 11.24
N PRO A 63 -25.37 -14.38 10.56
CA PRO A 63 -24.76 -13.70 9.44
C PRO A 63 -23.53 -12.97 9.98
N ALA A 64 -22.35 -13.32 9.47
CA ALA A 64 -21.12 -12.59 9.76
C ALA A 64 -21.42 -11.10 9.57
N ARG A 65 -21.46 -10.34 10.68
CA ARG A 65 -21.69 -8.91 10.61
C ARG A 65 -20.62 -8.37 9.67
N PRO A 66 -20.96 -7.63 8.60
CA PRO A 66 -19.95 -7.04 7.74
C PRO A 66 -19.02 -6.24 8.66
N GLY A 67 -17.74 -6.64 8.69
CA GLY A 67 -16.73 -6.00 9.52
C GLY A 67 -16.87 -4.49 9.36
N GLY A 68 -17.02 -3.78 10.49
CA GLY A 68 -17.27 -2.35 10.46
C GLY A 68 -16.19 -1.64 9.63
N ARG A 69 -16.42 -0.37 9.24
CA ARG A 69 -15.48 0.44 8.42
C ARG A 69 -14.06 0.60 8.99
N TYR A 70 -13.81 0.03 10.16
CA TYR A 70 -12.54 0.01 10.89
C TYR A 70 -12.30 -1.39 11.49
N ASP A 71 -12.63 -2.44 10.74
CA ASP A 71 -12.18 -3.79 11.03
C ASP A 71 -10.65 -3.86 10.88
N VAL A 72 -10.01 -4.54 11.81
CA VAL A 72 -8.55 -4.63 11.92
C VAL A 72 -8.04 -6.04 11.68
N GLU A 73 -8.92 -7.03 11.61
CA GLU A 73 -8.55 -8.41 11.27
C GLU A 73 -7.86 -8.52 9.90
N PRO A 74 -8.33 -7.84 8.82
CA PRO A 74 -7.63 -7.87 7.54
C PRO A 74 -6.27 -7.17 7.55
N LEU A 75 -5.99 -6.35 8.58
CA LEU A 75 -4.70 -5.67 8.73
C LEU A 75 -3.66 -6.57 9.39
N ARG A 76 -4.07 -7.63 10.09
CA ARG A 76 -3.16 -8.52 10.78
C ARG A 76 -2.36 -9.33 9.77
N LEU A 77 -1.04 -9.27 9.88
CA LEU A 77 -0.15 -10.08 9.06
C LEU A 77 -0.22 -11.54 9.49
N ARG A 78 -0.33 -12.43 8.49
CA ARG A 78 -0.45 -13.88 8.71
C ARG A 78 0.66 -14.60 7.95
N PRO A 79 1.82 -14.84 8.60
CA PRO A 79 2.98 -15.42 7.92
C PRO A 79 2.72 -16.82 7.37
N ASP A 80 1.81 -17.58 7.97
CA ASP A 80 1.43 -18.92 7.52
C ASP A 80 0.48 -18.93 6.32
N GLU A 81 -0.22 -17.81 6.07
CA GLU A 81 -1.24 -17.69 5.03
C GLU A 81 -0.76 -16.88 3.81
N SER A 82 0.25 -16.02 3.96
CA SER A 82 0.70 -15.08 2.93
C SER A 82 2.23 -14.95 2.89
N ALA A 83 2.82 -15.28 1.74
CA ALA A 83 4.26 -15.12 1.51
C ALA A 83 4.71 -13.65 1.61
N ARG A 84 3.85 -12.71 1.19
CA ARG A 84 4.08 -11.27 1.36
C ARG A 84 4.15 -10.90 2.84
N ASP A 85 3.21 -11.41 3.64
CA ASP A 85 3.14 -11.10 5.06
C ASP A 85 4.35 -11.67 5.80
N LEU A 86 4.78 -12.89 5.42
CA LEU A 86 6.03 -13.48 5.89
C LEU A 86 7.25 -12.64 5.50
N ALA A 87 7.31 -12.13 4.26
CA ALA A 87 8.40 -11.27 3.81
C ALA A 87 8.47 -9.96 4.62
N LEU A 88 7.31 -9.32 4.88
CA LEU A 88 7.23 -8.11 5.72
C LEU A 88 7.69 -8.39 7.16
N ILE A 89 7.29 -9.51 7.75
CA ILE A 89 7.73 -9.91 9.10
C ILE A 89 9.24 -10.18 9.12
N LYS A 90 9.78 -10.82 8.09
CA LYS A 90 11.24 -11.04 7.95
C LYS A 90 12.01 -9.72 7.79
N ALA A 91 11.47 -8.77 7.03
CA ALA A 91 12.07 -7.44 6.86
C ALA A 91 12.08 -6.68 8.19
N VAL A 92 10.99 -6.71 8.95
CA VAL A 92 10.97 -6.15 10.31
C VAL A 92 11.98 -6.87 11.23
N SER A 93 12.08 -8.20 11.11
CA SER A 93 13.02 -9.01 11.90
C SER A 93 14.49 -8.72 11.59
N SER A 94 14.84 -8.41 10.34
CA SER A 94 16.22 -8.08 9.95
C SER A 94 16.70 -6.74 10.55
N LEU A 95 15.77 -5.88 10.97
CA LEU A 95 16.05 -4.66 11.72
C LEU A 95 16.29 -4.92 13.23
N GLY A 96 16.28 -6.17 13.67
CA GLY A 96 16.39 -6.55 15.07
C GLY A 96 15.11 -6.35 15.89
N LEU A 97 13.99 -6.07 15.21
CA LEU A 97 12.69 -5.90 15.85
C LEU A 97 11.92 -7.22 15.83
N SER A 98 11.37 -7.60 16.97
CA SER A 98 10.55 -8.80 17.10
C SER A 98 9.24 -8.47 17.79
N GLY A 99 8.25 -9.33 17.60
CA GLY A 99 6.95 -9.19 18.21
C GLY A 99 6.10 -10.43 17.98
N THR A 100 4.95 -10.46 18.65
CA THR A 100 3.98 -11.56 18.57
C THR A 100 2.89 -11.24 17.55
N VAL A 101 2.47 -9.97 17.48
CA VAL A 101 1.37 -9.51 16.65
C VAL A 101 1.84 -8.36 15.77
N PHE A 102 1.65 -8.51 14.45
CA PHE A 102 2.01 -7.53 13.45
C PHE A 102 0.76 -7.09 12.69
N HIS A 103 0.54 -5.78 12.57
CA HIS A 103 -0.54 -5.20 11.78
C HIS A 103 0.03 -4.28 10.71
N LEU A 104 -0.38 -4.49 9.45
CA LEU A 104 -0.05 -3.65 8.31
C LEU A 104 -1.00 -2.45 8.26
N MET A 105 -0.51 -1.29 8.66
CA MET A 105 -1.28 -0.04 8.76
C MET A 105 -1.39 0.68 7.41
N LYS A 106 -0.38 0.52 6.56
CA LYS A 106 -0.27 1.17 5.25
C LYS A 106 0.49 0.25 4.30
N ASP A 107 -0.04 0.09 3.09
CA ASP A 107 0.57 -0.62 1.95
C ASP A 107 0.32 0.27 0.73
N ILE A 108 1.33 1.06 0.34
CA ILE A 108 1.30 1.82 -0.90
C ILE A 108 2.18 1.09 -1.92
N PRO A 109 1.56 0.38 -2.90
CA PRO A 109 2.30 -0.16 -4.03
C PRO A 109 2.82 0.98 -4.93
N ASP A 110 4.10 0.92 -5.27
CA ASP A 110 4.67 1.56 -6.46
C ASP A 110 5.11 0.48 -7.47
N GLN A 111 5.48 0.88 -8.69
CA GLN A 111 5.81 -0.04 -9.79
C GLN A 111 6.95 -1.01 -9.45
N TYR A 112 7.87 -0.62 -8.56
CA TYR A 112 9.05 -1.41 -8.19
C TYR A 112 9.23 -1.56 -6.68
N ASP A 113 8.83 -0.53 -5.93
CA ASP A 113 8.96 -0.45 -4.48
C ASP A 113 7.59 -0.39 -3.81
N GLY A 114 7.53 -0.69 -2.52
CA GLY A 114 6.32 -0.46 -1.73
C GLY A 114 6.67 0.25 -0.44
N GLU A 115 5.83 1.21 -0.07
CA GLU A 115 5.91 1.87 1.24
C GLU A 115 5.00 1.12 2.22
N TYR A 116 5.60 0.64 3.31
CA TYR A 116 4.91 -0.15 4.33
C TYR A 116 4.97 0.54 5.68
N VAL A 117 3.87 0.49 6.43
CA VAL A 117 3.83 0.85 7.85
C VAL A 117 3.31 -0.33 8.64
N VAL A 118 4.11 -0.83 9.58
CA VAL A 118 3.79 -2.01 10.39
C VAL A 118 3.76 -1.64 11.87
N LEU A 119 2.67 -1.96 12.56
CA LEU A 119 2.53 -1.89 14.01
C LEU A 119 2.88 -3.25 14.63
N ILE A 120 3.78 -3.24 15.61
CA ILE A 120 4.25 -4.42 16.34
C ILE A 120 3.79 -4.32 17.79
N ASP A 121 3.07 -5.34 18.26
CA ASP A 121 2.67 -5.54 19.66
C ASP A 121 2.00 -4.35 20.36
N ALA A 122 1.34 -3.47 19.60
CA ALA A 122 0.80 -2.20 20.10
C ALA A 122 1.84 -1.26 20.76
N LYS A 123 3.12 -1.38 20.38
CA LYS A 123 4.24 -0.67 21.01
C LYS A 123 5.08 0.11 20.01
N ILE A 124 5.50 -0.55 18.94
CA ILE A 124 6.45 -0.01 17.97
C ILE A 124 5.78 0.09 16.61
N VAL A 125 5.96 1.21 15.93
CA VAL A 125 5.57 1.40 14.53
C VAL A 125 6.83 1.54 13.70
N VAL A 126 6.90 0.76 12.62
CA VAL A 126 8.02 0.79 11.67
C VAL A 126 7.47 1.19 10.31
N GLN A 127 8.05 2.21 9.71
CA GLN A 127 7.84 2.57 8.31
C GLN A 127 9.11 2.28 7.54
N PHE A 128 8.97 1.73 6.35
CA PHE A 128 10.09 1.43 5.47
C PHE A 128 9.60 1.29 4.04
N GLU A 129 10.53 1.45 3.11
CA GLU A 129 10.34 1.11 1.71
C GLU A 129 10.99 -0.24 1.43
N MET A 130 10.42 -1.03 0.53
CA MET A 130 11.01 -2.31 0.15
C MET A 130 10.66 -2.67 -1.28
N LYS A 131 11.69 -3.07 -2.04
CA LYS A 131 11.54 -3.66 -3.37
C LYS A 131 10.62 -4.86 -3.32
N ARG A 132 9.76 -5.00 -4.33
CA ARG A 132 8.86 -6.16 -4.45
C ARG A 132 9.55 -7.37 -5.08
N VAL A 133 10.72 -7.72 -4.55
CA VAL A 133 11.50 -8.90 -4.95
C VAL A 133 11.81 -9.75 -3.72
N ASP A 134 11.93 -11.05 -3.91
CA ASP A 134 12.24 -11.96 -2.80
C ASP A 134 13.60 -11.63 -2.19
N GLY A 135 13.63 -11.55 -0.86
CA GLY A 135 14.85 -11.25 -0.11
C GLY A 135 15.27 -9.76 -0.13
N ALA A 136 14.42 -8.87 -0.63
CA ALA A 136 14.65 -7.43 -0.51
C ALA A 136 14.86 -7.01 0.95
N SER A 137 15.82 -6.12 1.17
CA SER A 137 16.04 -5.50 2.47
C SER A 137 15.21 -4.22 2.59
N PRO A 138 14.71 -3.88 3.79
CA PRO A 138 14.02 -2.62 4.01
C PRO A 138 14.99 -1.42 3.83
N GLU A 139 14.52 -0.40 3.13
CA GLU A 139 15.18 0.88 2.86
C GLU A 139 14.37 2.02 3.51
N ASP A 140 14.97 3.21 3.67
CA ASP A 140 14.37 4.40 4.31
C ASP A 140 13.59 4.11 5.62
N VAL A 141 14.27 3.40 6.53
CA VAL A 141 13.64 2.87 7.74
C VAL A 141 13.46 3.96 8.79
N GLN A 142 12.22 4.09 9.28
CA GLN A 142 11.87 4.97 10.39
C GLN A 142 11.10 4.17 11.45
N ILE A 143 11.52 4.32 12.71
CA ILE A 143 10.98 3.55 13.84
C ILE A 143 10.50 4.55 14.90
N TRP A 144 9.28 4.35 15.38
CA TRP A 144 8.67 5.17 16.44
C TRP A 144 8.03 4.31 17.51
N PHE A 145 7.92 4.87 18.70
CA PHE A 145 6.94 4.37 19.65
C PHE A 145 5.52 4.74 19.20
N LEU A 146 4.54 3.90 19.51
CA LEU A 146 3.13 4.10 19.14
C LEU A 146 2.64 5.50 19.53
N ALA A 147 3.01 5.99 20.72
CA ALA A 147 2.59 7.30 21.19
C ALA A 147 3.15 8.46 20.37
N GLU A 148 4.37 8.31 19.83
CA GLU A 148 5.03 9.31 18.98
C GLU A 148 4.39 9.31 17.59
N TYR A 149 4.28 8.13 16.98
CA TYR A 149 3.64 7.97 15.67
C TYR A 149 2.19 8.48 15.67
N ARG A 150 1.44 8.21 16.76
CA ARG A 150 0.07 8.70 16.94
C ARG A 150 -0.01 10.23 16.99
N ARG A 151 1.02 10.92 17.48
CA ARG A 151 1.08 12.40 17.47
C ARG A 151 1.39 12.91 16.07
N GLU A 152 2.33 12.26 15.37
CA GLU A 152 2.75 12.62 14.02
C GLU A 152 1.59 12.61 13.01
N ILE A 153 0.80 11.53 12.99
CA ILE A 153 -0.30 11.39 12.03
C ILE A 153 -1.53 12.26 12.32
N GLY A 154 -1.57 12.95 13.47
CA GLY A 154 -2.67 13.83 13.87
C GLY A 154 -4.04 13.13 14.01
N GLN A 155 -5.14 13.85 13.76
CA GLN A 155 -6.52 13.33 13.91
C GLN A 155 -7.13 12.75 12.62
N ARG A 156 -6.33 12.06 11.80
CA ARG A 156 -6.81 11.51 10.53
C ARG A 156 -7.44 10.12 10.70
N ARG A 157 -8.14 9.62 9.66
CA ARG A 157 -8.74 8.27 9.61
C ARG A 157 -7.77 7.17 10.04
N TYR A 158 -6.49 7.31 9.68
CA TYR A 158 -5.42 6.38 10.06
C TYR A 158 -5.20 6.26 11.57
N ARG A 159 -5.50 7.30 12.36
CA ARG A 159 -5.42 7.25 13.82
C ARG A 159 -6.46 6.31 14.43
N ILE A 160 -7.68 6.30 13.89
CA ILE A 160 -8.74 5.39 14.38
C ILE A 160 -8.35 3.93 14.11
N LEU A 161 -7.81 3.66 12.92
CA LEU A 161 -7.32 2.32 12.57
C LEU A 161 -6.13 1.92 13.45
N LEU A 162 -5.18 2.84 13.67
CA LEU A 162 -4.02 2.61 14.53
C LEU A 162 -4.44 2.28 15.98
N ASP A 163 -5.34 3.09 16.55
CA ASP A 163 -5.82 2.89 17.92
C ASP A 163 -6.54 1.52 18.04
N ARG A 164 -7.38 1.15 17.05
CA ARG A 164 -8.05 -0.16 17.06
C ARG A 164 -7.09 -1.35 16.86
N ALA A 165 -6.10 -1.22 15.98
CA ALA A 165 -5.10 -2.27 15.76
C ALA A 165 -4.24 -2.47 17.02
N ALA A 166 -3.92 -1.38 17.72
CA ALA A 166 -3.25 -1.43 19.01
C ALA A 166 -4.11 -2.14 20.07
N ASP A 167 -5.40 -1.83 20.17
CA ASP A 167 -6.29 -2.49 21.12
C ASP A 167 -6.47 -3.99 20.81
N ALA A 168 -6.61 -4.36 19.53
CA ALA A 168 -6.67 -5.75 19.11
C ALA A 168 -5.37 -6.52 19.43
N ALA A 169 -4.21 -5.94 19.15
CA ALA A 169 -2.92 -6.54 19.52
C ALA A 169 -2.81 -6.73 21.04
N ARG A 170 -3.21 -5.74 21.86
CA ARG A 170 -3.20 -5.87 23.33
C ARG A 170 -4.12 -6.99 23.82
N ALA A 171 -5.29 -7.15 23.22
CA ALA A 171 -6.23 -8.20 23.59
C ALA A 171 -5.64 -9.60 23.35
N ILE A 172 -4.89 -9.78 22.27
CA ILE A 172 -4.20 -11.04 21.96
C ILE A 172 -3.03 -11.28 22.92
N ILE A 173 -2.21 -10.26 23.20
CA ILE A 173 -1.01 -10.40 24.04
C ILE A 173 -1.37 -10.64 25.52
N SER A 174 -2.52 -10.11 25.97
CA SER A 174 -2.96 -10.24 27.36
C SER A 174 -3.63 -11.58 27.67
N ASN A 175 -3.79 -12.45 26.66
CA ASN A 175 -4.48 -13.74 26.74
C ASN A 175 -3.48 -14.90 26.63
#